data_AF-A0A0A8LBD4-F1
#
_entry.id   AF-A0A0A8LBD4-F1
#
_cell.length_a   1.000
_cell.length_b   1.000
_cell.length_c   1.000
_cell.angle_alpha   90.00
_cell.angle_beta   90.00
_cell.angle_gamma   90.00
#
_symmetry.space_group_name_H-M   'P 1'
#
loop_
_entity.id
_entity.type
_entity.pdbx_description
1 polymer ?
#
loop_
_entity_poly.entity_id
_entity_poly.type
_entity_poly.pdbx_seq_one_letter_code
_entity_poly.pdbx_strand_id
1 'polypeptide(L)'
;MMSKPTTVDSNHLGCIRRSVWNEKASNSSLVEMELKSHKATINENASTIFTCLIENDNNTRTSMKCFKSQPEINLQMRSLIFDFIMCCHIRLKLSTPTLFLCFNIIDRYCSKIIVKSSTYQLLGLCSLWLASKYTDKKQKIPSLPILQSLCCNQYTKEQFKEMELHICQSLNWTMCHGPSLDSFLDILIRSNTFDNGNTDYSAMKLGALILCQLTCFSPSISFSNSASSIALACLFITKFSLLSSKFNTFANFETTVSGDQLDPKIINLMKSILESVNGEDIPSSFKLRYYINDVQHPILKSLLSYKSSWKEHLSRSVYSTLLSPLVPDYNQKDLSSPKAQQTESIRWMQIPPTPTTTPSTPTLSKSGRRLLSTSSHHQTGGFRRHFKRDSSTMEIDFFEQEPIQHVKRGKVGEC
;
A
#
# COMPACT_ATOMS: atom_id res chain seq x y z
N MET A 1 -25.15 41.31 -53.19
CA MET A 1 -24.81 40.05 -52.48
C MET A 1 -23.70 40.37 -51.47
N MET A 2 -24.02 40.67 -50.22
CA MET A 2 -23.00 40.78 -49.17
C MET A 2 -22.79 39.40 -48.56
N SER A 3 -21.61 38.84 -48.79
CA SER A 3 -21.13 37.59 -48.17
C SER A 3 -21.12 37.75 -46.65
N LYS A 4 -21.89 36.93 -45.94
CA LYS A 4 -21.84 36.87 -44.47
C LYS A 4 -20.39 36.59 -44.03
N PRO A 5 -19.89 37.26 -42.98
CA PRO A 5 -18.55 37.00 -42.47
C PRO A 5 -18.49 35.56 -41.97
N THR A 6 -17.48 34.81 -42.42
CA THR A 6 -17.17 33.47 -41.94
C THR A 6 -16.87 33.55 -40.45
N THR A 7 -17.82 33.15 -39.61
CA THR A 7 -17.62 33.04 -38.17
C THR A 7 -16.55 31.98 -37.93
N VAL A 8 -15.37 32.40 -37.48
CA VAL A 8 -14.28 31.50 -37.12
C VAL A 8 -14.79 30.57 -36.01
N ASP A 9 -14.67 29.26 -36.22
CA ASP A 9 -15.17 28.25 -35.29
C ASP A 9 -14.47 28.40 -33.93
N SER A 10 -15.28 28.66 -32.89
CA SER A 10 -14.81 28.82 -31.51
C SER A 10 -14.08 27.58 -31.01
N ASN A 11 -14.44 26.39 -31.50
CA ASN A 11 -13.75 25.15 -31.14
C ASN A 11 -12.33 25.11 -31.70
N HIS A 12 -12.15 25.58 -32.94
CA HIS A 12 -10.86 25.67 -33.60
C HIS A 12 -9.93 26.66 -32.89
N LEU A 13 -10.43 27.85 -32.53
CA LEU A 13 -9.68 28.82 -31.72
C LEU A 13 -9.32 28.26 -30.33
N GLY A 14 -10.20 27.48 -29.72
CA GLY A 14 -9.92 26.78 -28.46
C GLY A 14 -8.83 25.71 -28.58
N CYS A 15 -8.74 25.02 -29.72
CA CYS A 15 -7.65 24.08 -30.01
C CYS A 15 -6.32 24.80 -30.21
N ILE A 16 -6.28 25.87 -31.01
CA ILE A 16 -5.08 26.69 -31.21
C ILE A 16 -4.57 27.24 -29.87
N ARG A 17 -5.46 27.81 -29.05
CA ARG A 17 -5.08 28.30 -27.72
C ARG A 17 -4.45 27.20 -26.87
N ARG A 18 -5.08 26.02 -26.77
CA ARG A 18 -4.52 24.89 -26.01
C ARG A 18 -3.17 24.43 -26.55
N SER A 19 -2.98 24.40 -27.87
CA SER A 19 -1.71 24.06 -28.50
C SER A 19 -0.61 25.05 -28.11
N VAL A 20 -0.84 26.35 -28.27
CA VAL A 20 0.11 27.41 -27.90
C VAL A 20 0.44 27.38 -26.40
N TRP A 21 -0.56 27.14 -25.55
CA TRP A 21 -0.34 27.01 -24.10
C TRP A 21 0.45 25.75 -23.74
N ASN A 22 0.17 24.61 -24.35
CA ASN A 22 0.94 23.38 -24.12
C ASN A 22 2.40 23.53 -24.55
N GLU A 23 2.66 24.22 -25.67
CA GLU A 23 4.01 24.48 -26.14
C GLU A 23 4.78 25.39 -25.16
N LYS A 24 4.13 26.47 -24.68
CA LYS A 24 4.71 27.34 -23.64
C LYS A 24 4.95 26.61 -22.31
N ALA A 25 4.02 25.75 -21.91
CA ALA A 25 4.14 24.94 -20.70
C ALA A 25 5.24 23.87 -20.82
N SER A 26 5.59 23.46 -22.03
CA SER A 26 6.67 22.49 -22.31
C SER A 26 8.08 23.11 -22.25
N ASN A 27 8.20 24.40 -21.90
CA ASN A 27 9.49 25.05 -21.75
C ASN A 27 10.31 24.37 -20.64
N SER A 28 11.48 23.83 -21.00
CA SER A 28 12.34 23.07 -20.08
C SER A 28 12.72 23.84 -18.82
N SER A 29 12.97 25.15 -18.92
CA SER A 29 13.34 25.97 -17.76
C SER A 29 12.16 26.14 -16.80
N LEU A 30 10.95 26.33 -17.34
CA LEU A 30 9.73 26.41 -16.53
C LEU A 30 9.47 25.09 -15.80
N VAL A 31 9.54 23.96 -16.52
CA VAL A 31 9.36 22.61 -15.94
C VAL A 31 10.38 22.33 -14.84
N GLU A 32 11.63 22.74 -15.02
CA GLU A 32 12.67 22.57 -14.01
C GLU A 32 12.41 23.43 -12.76
N MET A 33 12.01 24.69 -12.94
CA MET A 33 11.65 25.57 -11.82
C MET A 33 10.42 25.03 -11.06
N GLU A 34 9.39 24.58 -11.78
CA GLU A 34 8.20 23.96 -11.19
C GLU A 34 8.58 22.72 -10.38
N LEU A 35 9.41 21.84 -10.93
CA LEU A 35 9.87 20.63 -10.24
C LEU A 35 10.73 20.94 -9.02
N LYS A 36 11.58 21.97 -9.09
CA LYS A 36 12.38 22.44 -7.94
C LYS A 36 11.49 23.00 -6.84
N SER A 37 10.51 23.82 -7.20
CA SER A 37 9.56 24.39 -6.25
C SER A 37 8.72 23.29 -5.58
N HIS A 38 8.23 22.33 -6.36
CA HIS A 38 7.49 21.17 -5.88
C HIS A 38 8.31 20.33 -4.88
N LYS A 39 9.59 20.06 -5.19
CA LYS A 39 10.49 19.33 -4.29
C LYS A 39 10.72 20.09 -2.98
N ALA A 40 10.89 21.41 -3.03
CA ALA A 40 11.07 22.23 -1.84
C ALA A 40 9.83 22.15 -0.93
N THR A 41 8.62 22.31 -1.49
CA THR A 41 7.36 22.21 -0.74
C THR A 41 7.13 20.82 -0.15
N ILE A 42 7.48 19.75 -0.88
CA ILE A 42 7.41 18.39 -0.34
C ILE A 42 8.34 18.25 0.85
N ASN A 43 9.59 18.69 0.74
CA ASN A 43 10.58 18.54 1.79
C ASN A 43 10.20 19.30 3.07
N GLU A 44 9.62 20.50 2.93
CA GLU A 44 9.10 21.29 4.04
C GLU A 44 7.98 20.56 4.79
N ASN A 45 7.05 19.94 4.06
CA ASN A 45 5.88 19.27 4.63
C ASN A 45 6.09 17.77 4.92
N ALA A 46 7.25 17.21 4.58
CA ALA A 46 7.49 15.77 4.60
C ALA A 46 7.28 15.17 6.00
N SER A 47 7.76 15.84 7.04
CA SER A 47 7.59 15.40 8.43
C SER A 47 6.13 15.35 8.86
N THR A 48 5.37 16.42 8.58
CA THR A 48 3.94 16.51 8.88
C THR A 48 3.13 15.47 8.13
N ILE A 49 3.39 15.29 6.83
CA ILE A 49 2.75 14.26 6.01
C ILE A 49 3.03 12.87 6.58
N PHE A 50 4.29 12.59 6.92
CA PHE A 50 4.69 11.29 7.46
C PHE A 50 3.99 10.98 8.80
N THR A 51 3.93 11.96 9.72
CA THR A 51 3.20 11.81 10.99
C THR A 51 1.70 11.56 10.76
N CYS A 52 1.07 12.30 9.84
CA CYS A 52 -0.33 12.09 9.48
C CYS A 52 -0.58 10.70 8.88
N LEU A 53 0.33 10.19 8.04
CA LEU A 53 0.24 8.84 7.50
C LEU A 53 0.34 7.78 8.60
N ILE A 54 1.22 7.95 9.59
CA ILE A 54 1.33 7.02 10.73
C ILE A 54 0.04 7.03 11.57
N GLU A 55 -0.52 8.21 11.86
CA GLU A 55 -1.78 8.33 12.58
C GLU A 55 -2.92 7.63 11.84
N ASN A 56 -2.99 7.83 10.52
CA ASN A 56 -3.97 7.17 9.67
C ASN A 56 -3.77 5.65 9.59
N ASP A 57 -2.52 5.15 9.57
CA ASP A 57 -2.21 3.71 9.63
C ASP A 57 -2.76 3.11 10.93
N ASN A 58 -2.52 3.78 12.06
CA ASN A 58 -3.02 3.34 13.36
C ASN A 58 -4.56 3.31 13.41
N ASN A 59 -5.22 4.34 12.85
CA ASN A 59 -6.69 4.43 12.81
C ASN A 59 -7.33 3.40 11.87
N THR A 60 -6.59 2.91 10.87
CA THR A 60 -7.08 1.97 9.85
C THR A 60 -6.53 0.56 10.03
N ARG A 61 -5.86 0.30 11.15
CA ARG A 61 -5.24 -0.98 11.46
C ARG A 61 -6.26 -2.10 11.63
N THR A 62 -5.98 -3.24 11.03
CA THR A 62 -6.83 -4.44 11.09
C THR A 62 -6.34 -5.41 12.16
N SER A 63 -7.27 -6.17 12.74
CA SER A 63 -6.97 -7.10 13.84
C SER A 63 -7.07 -8.54 13.36
N MET A 64 -5.96 -9.28 13.43
CA MET A 64 -5.91 -10.71 13.13
C MET A 64 -6.93 -11.51 13.97
N LYS A 65 -7.13 -11.13 15.24
CA LYS A 65 -8.06 -11.81 16.14
C LYS A 65 -9.51 -11.66 15.66
N CYS A 66 -9.88 -10.47 15.21
CA CYS A 66 -11.21 -10.18 14.67
C CYS A 66 -11.42 -10.93 13.35
N PHE A 67 -10.43 -10.94 12.45
CA PHE A 67 -10.53 -11.70 11.20
C PHE A 67 -10.72 -13.20 11.45
N LYS A 68 -9.96 -13.78 12.39
CA LYS A 68 -10.07 -15.21 12.77
C LYS A 68 -11.40 -15.57 13.46
N SER A 69 -12.16 -14.59 13.94
CA SER A 69 -13.47 -14.84 14.57
C SER A 69 -14.61 -15.07 13.58
N GLN A 70 -14.32 -14.96 12.28
CA GLN A 70 -15.30 -15.18 11.23
C GLN A 70 -15.76 -16.64 11.17
N PRO A 71 -17.07 -16.90 11.04
CA PRO A 71 -17.61 -18.26 11.07
C PRO A 71 -17.44 -19.02 9.74
N GLU A 72 -17.46 -18.31 8.60
CA GLU A 72 -17.49 -18.92 7.26
C GLU A 72 -16.24 -18.64 6.43
N ILE A 73 -15.43 -17.64 6.79
CA ILE A 73 -14.21 -17.29 6.06
C ILE A 73 -12.96 -17.58 6.89
N ASN A 74 -11.91 -18.06 6.23
CA ASN A 74 -10.63 -18.36 6.84
C ASN A 74 -9.46 -17.61 6.16
N LEU A 75 -8.25 -17.75 6.70
CA LEU A 75 -7.06 -17.07 6.16
C LEU A 75 -6.67 -17.58 4.76
N GLN A 76 -7.00 -18.82 4.39
CA GLN A 76 -6.74 -19.34 3.05
C GLN A 76 -7.69 -18.70 2.03
N MET A 77 -8.97 -18.55 2.36
CA MET A 77 -9.96 -17.85 1.54
C MET A 77 -9.58 -16.38 1.33
N ARG A 78 -8.97 -15.74 2.34
CA ARG A 78 -8.40 -14.39 2.18
C ARG A 78 -7.36 -14.36 1.05
N SER A 79 -6.42 -15.31 1.04
CA SER A 79 -5.41 -15.38 -0.02
C SER A 79 -6.02 -15.62 -1.39
N LEU A 80 -7.07 -16.45 -1.48
CA LEU A 80 -7.81 -16.69 -2.74
C LEU A 80 -8.50 -15.42 -3.25
N ILE A 81 -9.19 -14.67 -2.38
CA ILE A 81 -9.80 -13.39 -2.78
C ILE A 81 -8.75 -12.37 -3.16
N PHE A 82 -7.61 -12.31 -2.46
CA PHE A 82 -6.55 -11.38 -2.81
C PHE A 82 -5.94 -11.71 -4.18
N ASP A 83 -5.77 -12.99 -4.50
CA ASP A 83 -5.29 -13.45 -5.81
C ASP A 83 -6.29 -13.08 -6.92
N PHE A 84 -7.57 -13.36 -6.69
CA PHE A 84 -8.65 -12.98 -7.61
C PHE A 84 -8.71 -11.46 -7.85
N ILE A 85 -8.62 -10.65 -6.80
CA ILE A 85 -8.65 -9.19 -6.90
C ILE A 85 -7.40 -8.64 -7.59
N MET A 86 -6.23 -9.22 -7.33
CA MET A 86 -5.01 -8.86 -8.04
C MET A 86 -5.13 -9.16 -9.55
N CYS A 87 -5.68 -10.31 -9.94
CA CYS A 87 -6.02 -10.62 -11.33
C CYS A 87 -6.97 -9.57 -11.95
N CYS A 88 -8.04 -9.22 -11.25
CA CYS A 88 -8.99 -8.20 -11.71
C CYS A 88 -8.34 -6.82 -11.85
N HIS A 89 -7.53 -6.42 -10.87
CA HIS A 89 -6.75 -5.18 -10.87
C HIS A 89 -5.85 -5.06 -12.10
N ILE A 90 -5.13 -6.14 -12.44
CA ILE A 90 -4.24 -6.22 -13.61
C ILE A 90 -5.05 -6.10 -14.90
N ARG A 91 -6.15 -6.86 -15.03
CA ARG A 91 -7.04 -6.83 -16.21
C ARG A 91 -7.62 -5.43 -16.45
N LEU A 92 -7.96 -4.71 -15.38
CA LEU A 92 -8.51 -3.35 -15.44
C LEU A 92 -7.42 -2.26 -15.59
N LYS A 93 -6.13 -2.62 -15.50
CA LYS A 93 -4.99 -1.67 -15.60
C LYS A 93 -5.08 -0.51 -14.60
N LEU A 94 -5.53 -0.82 -13.39
CA LEU A 94 -5.66 0.12 -12.28
C LEU A 94 -4.29 0.44 -11.65
N SER A 95 -4.21 1.55 -10.94
CA SER A 95 -2.96 1.97 -10.28
C SER A 95 -2.62 1.09 -9.07
N THR A 96 -1.33 0.93 -8.73
CA THR A 96 -0.91 0.11 -7.57
C THR A 96 -1.50 0.60 -6.23
N PRO A 97 -1.64 1.92 -5.96
CA PRO A 97 -2.28 2.37 -4.72
C PRO A 97 -3.75 1.92 -4.60
N THR A 98 -4.47 1.77 -5.72
CA THR A 98 -5.83 1.20 -5.74
C THR A 98 -5.87 -0.23 -5.20
N LEU A 99 -4.87 -1.05 -5.50
CA LEU A 99 -4.78 -2.42 -4.99
C LEU A 99 -4.60 -2.43 -3.47
N PHE A 100 -3.64 -1.66 -2.96
CA PHE A 100 -3.38 -1.59 -1.52
C PHE A 100 -4.59 -1.08 -0.74
N LEU A 101 -5.26 -0.05 -1.26
CA LEU A 101 -6.49 0.46 -0.66
C LEU A 101 -7.61 -0.58 -0.70
N CYS A 102 -7.76 -1.31 -1.81
CA CYS A 102 -8.73 -2.40 -1.90
C CYS A 102 -8.52 -3.47 -0.83
N PHE A 103 -7.27 -3.95 -0.65
CA PHE A 103 -6.95 -4.93 0.39
C PHE A 103 -7.22 -4.41 1.80
N ASN A 104 -6.89 -3.14 2.07
CA ASN A 104 -7.20 -2.51 3.35
C ASN A 104 -8.72 -2.45 3.61
N ILE A 105 -9.52 -2.11 2.59
CA ILE A 105 -10.98 -2.09 2.69
C ILE A 105 -11.53 -3.48 3.05
N ILE A 106 -11.08 -4.52 2.33
CA ILE A 106 -11.53 -5.91 2.56
C ILE A 106 -11.23 -6.35 3.99
N ASP A 107 -9.98 -6.21 4.44
CA ASP A 107 -9.57 -6.66 5.77
C ASP A 107 -10.26 -5.88 6.90
N ARG A 108 -10.47 -4.57 6.73
CA ARG A 108 -11.21 -3.74 7.71
C ARG A 108 -12.69 -4.10 7.77
N TYR A 109 -13.30 -4.38 6.62
CA TYR A 109 -14.69 -4.82 6.56
C TYR A 109 -14.86 -6.19 7.26
N CYS A 110 -14.00 -7.17 6.93
CA CYS A 110 -13.98 -8.49 7.58
C CYS A 110 -13.62 -8.44 9.07
N SER A 111 -12.99 -7.37 9.55
CA SER A 111 -12.73 -7.20 10.99
C SER A 111 -13.96 -6.73 11.78
N LYS A 112 -14.98 -6.19 11.11
CA LYS A 112 -16.17 -5.59 11.76
C LYS A 112 -17.48 -6.33 11.46
N ILE A 113 -17.61 -6.88 10.27
CA ILE A 113 -18.85 -7.47 9.76
C ILE A 113 -18.63 -8.96 9.50
N ILE A 114 -19.60 -9.79 9.86
CA ILE A 114 -19.60 -11.22 9.51
C ILE A 114 -19.87 -11.35 8.02
N VAL A 115 -18.94 -11.95 7.29
CA VAL A 115 -19.02 -12.11 5.83
C VAL A 115 -19.33 -13.56 5.51
N LYS A 116 -20.30 -13.77 4.61
CA LYS A 116 -20.62 -15.09 4.08
C LYS A 116 -19.64 -15.46 2.97
N SER A 117 -19.32 -16.74 2.85
CA SER A 117 -18.43 -17.21 1.77
C SER A 117 -18.97 -16.83 0.38
N SER A 118 -20.28 -16.95 0.18
CA SER A 118 -20.96 -16.68 -1.11
C SER A 118 -20.96 -15.22 -1.55
N THR A 119 -20.75 -14.27 -0.62
CA THR A 119 -20.70 -12.83 -0.94
C THR A 119 -19.29 -12.26 -0.87
N TYR A 120 -18.29 -13.10 -0.60
CA TYR A 120 -16.92 -12.63 -0.38
C TYR A 120 -16.27 -12.09 -1.67
N GLN A 121 -16.58 -12.70 -2.82
CA GLN A 121 -16.15 -12.20 -4.12
C GLN A 121 -16.79 -10.85 -4.48
N LEU A 122 -18.09 -10.68 -4.20
CA LEU A 122 -18.80 -9.41 -4.36
C LEU A 122 -18.19 -8.31 -3.48
N LEU A 123 -17.88 -8.61 -2.22
CA LEU A 123 -17.16 -7.70 -1.33
C LEU A 123 -15.83 -7.27 -1.94
N GLY A 124 -15.05 -8.22 -2.46
CA GLY A 124 -13.77 -7.94 -3.10
C GLY A 124 -13.90 -6.97 -4.29
N LEU A 125 -14.81 -7.24 -5.23
CA LEU A 125 -15.01 -6.38 -6.39
C LEU A 125 -15.57 -5.00 -6.02
N CYS A 126 -16.51 -4.92 -5.09
CA CYS A 126 -17.02 -3.65 -4.60
C CYS A 126 -15.93 -2.83 -3.91
N SER A 127 -15.04 -3.48 -3.15
CA SER A 127 -13.88 -2.84 -2.53
C SER A 127 -12.91 -2.30 -3.59
N LEU A 128 -12.67 -3.06 -4.66
CA LEU A 128 -11.83 -2.63 -5.79
C LEU A 128 -12.46 -1.45 -6.53
N TRP A 129 -13.77 -1.49 -6.72
CA TRP A 129 -14.52 -0.41 -7.36
C TRP A 129 -14.45 0.88 -6.54
N LEU A 130 -14.70 0.81 -5.23
CA LEU A 130 -14.56 1.94 -4.32
C LEU A 130 -13.14 2.52 -4.33
N ALA A 131 -12.12 1.66 -4.22
CA ALA A 131 -10.73 2.09 -4.26
C ALA A 131 -10.38 2.79 -5.59
N SER A 132 -10.88 2.26 -6.71
CA SER A 132 -10.64 2.86 -8.04
C SER A 132 -11.29 4.24 -8.18
N LYS A 133 -12.47 4.45 -7.57
CA LYS A 133 -13.16 5.75 -7.57
C LYS A 133 -12.40 6.81 -6.77
N TYR A 134 -11.61 6.39 -5.78
CA TYR A 134 -10.83 7.30 -4.94
C TYR A 134 -9.48 7.66 -5.58
N THR A 135 -8.78 6.66 -6.12
CA THR A 135 -7.37 6.81 -6.52
C THR A 135 -7.17 7.04 -8.01
N ASP A 136 -7.94 6.35 -8.85
CA ASP A 136 -7.71 6.34 -10.30
C ASP A 136 -8.46 7.48 -11.03
N LYS A 137 -7.94 7.86 -12.20
CA LYS A 137 -8.59 8.86 -13.06
C LYS A 137 -9.96 8.37 -13.52
N LYS A 138 -10.92 9.30 -13.68
CA LYS A 138 -12.31 8.99 -14.04
C LYS A 138 -12.47 8.04 -15.25
N GLN A 139 -11.58 8.11 -16.23
CA GLN A 139 -11.63 7.26 -17.43
C GLN A 139 -11.20 5.81 -17.18
N LYS A 140 -10.46 5.55 -16.09
CA LYS A 140 -9.98 4.21 -15.71
C LYS A 140 -10.93 3.48 -14.75
N ILE A 141 -11.88 4.19 -14.15
CA ILE A 141 -12.82 3.61 -13.20
C ILE A 141 -13.68 2.58 -13.96
N PRO A 142 -13.73 1.31 -13.51
CA PRO A 142 -14.52 0.28 -14.17
C PRO A 142 -16.01 0.61 -14.06
N SER A 143 -16.72 0.43 -15.17
CA SER A 143 -18.17 0.52 -15.17
C SER A 143 -18.78 -0.76 -14.58
N LEU A 144 -19.99 -0.64 -14.05
CA LEU A 144 -20.67 -1.75 -13.38
C LEU A 144 -20.83 -3.01 -14.28
N PRO A 145 -21.17 -2.91 -15.58
CA PRO A 145 -21.21 -4.07 -16.47
C PRO A 145 -19.86 -4.81 -16.59
N ILE A 146 -18.74 -4.07 -16.57
CA ILE A 146 -17.41 -4.68 -16.59
C ILE A 146 -17.18 -5.46 -15.30
N LEU A 147 -17.56 -4.92 -14.14
CA LEU A 147 -17.45 -5.62 -12.87
C LEU A 147 -18.32 -6.89 -12.82
N GLN A 148 -19.54 -6.84 -13.35
CA GLN A 148 -20.40 -8.03 -13.45
C GLN A 148 -19.76 -9.12 -14.32
N SER A 149 -19.13 -8.72 -15.44
CA SER A 149 -18.44 -9.67 -16.33
C SER A 149 -17.23 -10.36 -15.67
N LEU A 150 -16.58 -9.72 -14.68
CA LEU A 150 -15.47 -10.33 -13.92
C LEU A 150 -15.91 -11.45 -12.98
N CYS A 151 -17.21 -11.49 -12.62
CA CYS A 151 -17.83 -12.54 -11.80
C CYS A 151 -18.84 -13.37 -12.60
N CYS A 152 -18.68 -13.50 -13.92
CA CYS A 152 -19.57 -14.29 -14.78
C CYS A 152 -21.06 -13.92 -14.60
N ASN A 153 -21.37 -12.66 -14.32
CA ASN A 153 -22.71 -12.15 -14.02
C ASN A 153 -23.44 -12.85 -12.87
N GLN A 154 -22.71 -13.42 -11.91
CA GLN A 154 -23.29 -14.06 -10.72
C GLN A 154 -24.10 -13.08 -9.85
N TYR A 155 -23.75 -11.79 -9.87
CA TYR A 155 -24.36 -10.76 -9.04
C TYR A 155 -25.10 -9.69 -9.86
N THR A 156 -26.24 -9.24 -9.34
CA THR A 156 -27.06 -8.19 -9.97
C THR A 156 -26.51 -6.79 -9.69
N LYS A 157 -26.97 -5.79 -10.46
CA LYS A 157 -26.51 -4.40 -10.30
C LYS A 157 -26.91 -3.82 -8.94
N GLU A 158 -28.06 -4.25 -8.44
CA GLU A 158 -28.62 -3.88 -7.15
C GLU A 158 -27.71 -4.40 -6.03
N GLN A 159 -27.28 -5.66 -6.11
CA GLN A 159 -26.35 -6.25 -5.14
C GLN A 159 -25.00 -5.51 -5.07
N PHE A 160 -24.46 -5.09 -6.23
CA PHE A 160 -23.26 -4.24 -6.25
C PHE A 160 -23.47 -2.91 -5.53
N LYS A 161 -24.58 -2.22 -5.79
CA LYS A 161 -24.91 -0.92 -5.16
C LYS A 161 -25.16 -1.06 -3.66
N GLU A 162 -25.89 -2.09 -3.25
CA GLU A 162 -26.17 -2.39 -1.85
C GLU A 162 -24.89 -2.71 -1.08
N MET A 163 -24.04 -3.59 -1.63
CA MET A 163 -22.76 -3.93 -1.02
C MET A 163 -21.85 -2.70 -0.94
N GLU A 164 -21.78 -1.89 -1.99
CA GLU A 164 -21.02 -0.63 -1.97
C GLU A 164 -21.47 0.29 -0.83
N LEU A 165 -22.77 0.57 -0.74
CA LEU A 165 -23.32 1.43 0.30
C LEU A 165 -23.05 0.84 1.69
N HIS A 166 -23.20 -0.47 1.84
CA HIS A 166 -22.98 -1.17 3.09
C HIS A 166 -21.51 -1.10 3.54
N ILE A 167 -20.55 -1.23 2.62
CA ILE A 167 -19.12 -1.04 2.91
C ILE A 167 -18.88 0.39 3.41
N CYS A 168 -19.39 1.41 2.69
CA CYS A 168 -19.26 2.81 3.08
C CYS A 168 -19.83 3.08 4.49
N GLN A 169 -21.02 2.57 4.77
CA GLN A 169 -21.69 2.74 6.08
C GLN A 169 -20.94 1.99 7.20
N SER A 170 -20.58 0.73 6.98
CA SER A 170 -19.88 -0.11 7.97
C SER A 170 -18.54 0.48 8.40
N LEU A 171 -17.92 1.25 7.52
CA LEU A 171 -16.61 1.86 7.75
C LEU A 171 -16.72 3.37 7.99
N ASN A 172 -17.92 3.87 8.30
CA ASN A 172 -18.20 5.26 8.66
C ASN A 172 -17.64 6.26 7.63
N TRP A 173 -17.64 5.90 6.35
CA TRP A 173 -17.05 6.68 5.26
C TRP A 173 -15.53 6.94 5.41
N THR A 174 -14.86 6.25 6.33
CA THR A 174 -13.42 6.41 6.60
C THR A 174 -12.55 5.43 5.80
N MET A 175 -13.04 4.97 4.65
CA MET A 175 -12.40 3.92 3.87
C MET A 175 -11.08 4.38 3.25
N CYS A 176 -11.05 5.63 2.82
CA CYS A 176 -9.96 6.20 2.03
C CYS A 176 -8.84 6.82 2.87
N HIS A 177 -8.96 6.83 4.20
CA HIS A 177 -7.89 7.31 5.07
C HIS A 177 -6.72 6.32 5.20
N GLY A 178 -6.89 5.06 4.80
CA GLY A 178 -5.84 4.05 4.91
C GLY A 178 -4.62 4.45 4.07
N PRO A 179 -3.44 4.68 4.67
CA PRO A 179 -2.26 5.05 3.92
C PRO A 179 -1.83 3.86 3.05
N SER A 180 -1.57 4.13 1.77
CA SER A 180 -1.06 3.08 0.89
C SER A 180 0.41 2.82 1.18
N LEU A 181 0.86 1.57 1.06
CA LEU A 181 2.29 1.23 1.15
C LEU A 181 3.13 2.06 0.17
N ASP A 182 2.59 2.37 -1.02
CA ASP A 182 3.22 3.26 -2.01
C ASP A 182 3.49 4.67 -1.47
N SER A 183 2.57 5.23 -0.67
CA SER A 183 2.74 6.56 -0.07
C SER A 183 3.91 6.60 0.93
N PHE A 184 4.09 5.55 1.73
CA PHE A 184 5.25 5.43 2.61
C PHE A 184 6.54 5.27 1.81
N LEU A 185 6.54 4.41 0.77
CA LEU A 185 7.70 4.22 -0.09
C LEU A 185 8.15 5.54 -0.74
N ASP A 186 7.20 6.36 -1.21
CA ASP A 186 7.50 7.66 -1.82
C ASP A 186 8.23 8.61 -0.87
N ILE A 187 7.83 8.67 0.39
CA ILE A 187 8.47 9.54 1.39
C ILE A 187 9.83 8.95 1.80
N LEU A 188 9.89 7.65 2.04
CA LEU A 188 11.10 6.98 2.52
C LEU A 188 12.22 7.01 1.48
N ILE A 189 11.93 6.78 0.19
CA ILE A 189 12.93 6.84 -0.89
C ILE A 189 13.56 8.23 -1.02
N ARG A 190 12.79 9.29 -0.75
CA ARG A 190 13.28 10.68 -0.80
C ARG A 190 14.10 11.06 0.43
N SER A 191 14.08 10.26 1.49
CA SER A 191 14.91 10.52 2.66
C SER A 191 16.39 10.25 2.34
N ASN A 192 17.28 11.03 2.94
CA ASN A 192 18.74 10.95 2.73
C ASN A 192 19.35 9.57 3.09
N THR A 193 18.59 8.69 3.74
CA THR A 193 19.03 7.34 4.15
C THR A 193 19.27 6.38 2.97
N PHE A 194 18.66 6.65 1.81
CA PHE A 194 18.76 5.81 0.61
C PHE A 194 19.55 6.48 -0.53
N ASP A 195 20.02 7.72 -0.34
CA ASP A 195 20.80 8.45 -1.33
C ASP A 195 22.29 8.08 -1.23
N ASN A 196 22.77 7.32 -2.22
CA ASN A 196 24.18 6.95 -2.37
C ASN A 196 24.76 7.49 -3.70
N GLY A 197 24.15 8.52 -4.31
CA GLY A 197 24.65 9.18 -5.52
C GLY A 197 24.59 8.38 -6.83
N ASN A 198 24.33 7.07 -6.80
CA ASN A 198 24.23 6.20 -8.00
C ASN A 198 23.14 5.12 -7.89
N THR A 199 22.09 5.41 -7.12
CA THR A 199 20.97 4.49 -6.89
C THR A 199 19.85 4.75 -7.88
N ASP A 200 19.42 3.73 -8.63
CA ASP A 200 18.23 3.84 -9.48
C ASP A 200 16.99 3.80 -8.57
N TYR A 201 16.48 4.99 -8.23
CA TYR A 201 15.29 5.15 -7.40
C TYR A 201 14.04 4.49 -8.00
N SER A 202 13.96 4.39 -9.33
CA SER A 202 12.82 3.76 -10.01
C SER A 202 12.87 2.24 -9.82
N ALA A 203 14.05 1.64 -10.01
CA ALA A 203 14.25 0.22 -9.74
C ALA A 203 14.04 -0.12 -8.26
N MET A 204 14.53 0.74 -7.35
CA MET A 204 14.32 0.57 -5.92
C MET A 204 12.83 0.64 -5.54
N LYS A 205 12.10 1.64 -6.03
CA LYS A 205 10.65 1.75 -5.80
C LYS A 205 9.92 0.52 -6.32
N LEU A 206 10.24 0.07 -7.53
CA LEU A 206 9.59 -1.08 -8.14
C LEU A 206 9.87 -2.37 -7.37
N GLY A 207 11.12 -2.63 -6.96
CA GLY A 207 11.45 -3.80 -6.15
C GLY A 207 10.76 -3.80 -4.79
N ALA A 208 10.69 -2.65 -4.13
CA ALA A 208 9.98 -2.53 -2.86
C ALA A 208 8.47 -2.74 -3.03
N LEU A 209 7.86 -2.24 -4.12
CA LEU A 209 6.45 -2.48 -4.44
C LEU A 209 6.14 -3.97 -4.68
N ILE A 210 7.03 -4.68 -5.37
CA ILE A 210 6.93 -6.14 -5.59
C ILE A 210 6.89 -6.87 -4.25
N LEU A 211 7.83 -6.55 -3.35
CA LEU A 211 7.85 -7.16 -2.01
C LEU A 211 6.62 -6.78 -1.19
N CYS A 212 6.23 -5.50 -1.17
CA CYS A 212 5.02 -5.04 -0.48
C CYS A 212 3.77 -5.80 -0.94
N GLN A 213 3.61 -6.02 -2.25
CA GLN A 213 2.50 -6.81 -2.77
C GLN A 213 2.53 -8.26 -2.26
N LEU A 214 3.70 -8.91 -2.22
CA LEU A 214 3.83 -10.26 -1.64
C LEU A 214 3.51 -10.27 -0.14
N THR A 215 3.92 -9.25 0.61
CA THR A 215 3.62 -9.18 2.06
C THR A 215 2.12 -9.08 2.34
N CYS A 216 1.32 -8.50 1.44
CA CYS A 216 -0.14 -8.47 1.59
C CYS A 216 -0.78 -9.88 1.55
N PHE A 217 -0.18 -10.82 0.82
CA PHE A 217 -0.63 -12.22 0.79
C PHE A 217 -0.25 -13.01 2.05
N SER A 218 0.71 -12.52 2.85
CA SER A 218 1.17 -13.14 4.09
C SER A 218 0.43 -12.55 5.30
N PRO A 219 -0.60 -13.20 5.86
CA PRO A 219 -1.42 -12.60 6.91
C PRO A 219 -0.62 -12.33 8.20
N SER A 220 0.32 -13.21 8.54
CA SER A 220 1.19 -13.04 9.71
C SER A 220 1.93 -11.70 9.69
N ILE A 221 2.47 -11.33 8.52
CA ILE A 221 3.23 -10.09 8.32
C ILE A 221 2.28 -8.89 8.29
N SER A 222 1.22 -8.97 7.47
CA SER A 222 0.31 -7.86 7.20
C SER A 222 -0.47 -7.39 8.43
N PHE A 223 -0.91 -8.29 9.33
CA PHE A 223 -1.68 -7.89 10.51
C PHE A 223 -0.78 -7.51 11.71
N SER A 224 0.42 -8.09 11.82
CA SER A 224 1.29 -7.91 13.00
C SER A 224 2.12 -6.63 12.93
N ASN A 225 2.40 -6.11 11.74
CA ASN A 225 3.31 -4.98 11.53
C ASN A 225 2.56 -3.74 11.02
N SER A 226 3.12 -2.55 11.24
CA SER A 226 2.59 -1.30 10.66
C SER A 226 2.98 -1.20 9.18
N ALA A 227 2.18 -0.49 8.36
CA ALA A 227 2.48 -0.32 6.95
C ALA A 227 3.83 0.41 6.74
N SER A 228 4.16 1.37 7.62
CA SER A 228 5.44 2.07 7.62
C SER A 228 6.65 1.14 7.80
N SER A 229 6.56 0.19 8.75
CA SER A 229 7.62 -0.77 9.01
C SER A 229 7.81 -1.77 7.85
N ILE A 230 6.70 -2.21 7.24
CA ILE A 230 6.73 -3.10 6.07
C ILE A 230 7.37 -2.38 4.88
N ALA A 231 6.98 -1.13 4.60
CA ALA A 231 7.54 -0.34 3.52
C ALA A 231 9.05 -0.12 3.69
N LEU A 232 9.49 0.23 4.90
CA LEU A 232 10.90 0.41 5.24
C LEU A 232 11.71 -0.87 5.07
N ALA A 233 11.21 -2.00 5.61
CA ALA A 233 11.86 -3.31 5.47
C ALA A 233 11.99 -3.74 4.00
N CYS A 234 10.94 -3.55 3.20
CA CYS A 234 10.95 -3.84 1.76
C CYS A 234 11.97 -2.97 1.00
N LEU A 235 12.12 -1.70 1.37
CA LEU A 235 13.13 -0.81 0.78
C LEU A 235 14.54 -1.25 1.11
N PHE A 236 14.83 -1.59 2.37
CA PHE A 236 16.16 -2.09 2.75
C PHE A 236 16.51 -3.37 2.01
N ILE A 237 15.60 -4.37 1.98
CA ILE A 237 15.82 -5.61 1.23
C ILE A 237 16.12 -5.31 -0.24
N THR A 238 15.35 -4.41 -0.85
CA THR A 238 15.55 -4.03 -2.26
C THR A 238 16.89 -3.32 -2.47
N LYS A 239 17.29 -2.43 -1.56
CA LYS A 239 18.61 -1.77 -1.59
C LYS A 239 19.73 -2.82 -1.60
N PHE A 240 19.71 -3.76 -0.65
CA PHE A 240 20.75 -4.79 -0.55
C PHE A 240 20.73 -5.78 -1.73
N SER A 241 19.55 -6.13 -2.24
CA SER A 241 19.41 -6.96 -3.44
C SER A 241 20.03 -6.29 -4.67
N LEU A 242 19.74 -5.01 -4.90
CA LEU A 242 20.30 -4.26 -6.02
C LEU A 242 21.80 -4.03 -5.87
N LEU A 243 22.29 -3.75 -4.65
CA LEU A 243 23.73 -3.64 -4.37
C LEU A 243 24.44 -4.98 -4.63
N SER A 244 23.87 -6.10 -4.15
CA SER A 244 24.45 -7.42 -4.36
C SER A 244 24.50 -7.80 -5.84
N SER A 245 23.47 -7.42 -6.61
CA SER A 245 23.46 -7.62 -8.06
C SER A 245 24.48 -6.75 -8.80
N LYS A 246 24.73 -5.52 -8.33
CA LYS A 246 25.70 -4.60 -8.96
C LYS A 246 27.15 -5.00 -8.68
N PHE A 247 27.46 -5.38 -7.44
CA PHE A 247 28.82 -5.71 -7.02
C PHE A 247 29.14 -7.21 -7.08
N ASN A 248 28.18 -8.05 -7.50
CA ASN A 248 28.27 -9.51 -7.55
C ASN A 248 28.80 -10.14 -6.24
N THR A 249 28.60 -9.45 -5.13
CA THR A 249 29.03 -9.83 -3.78
C THR A 249 27.82 -9.75 -2.87
N PHE A 250 27.63 -10.78 -2.04
CA PHE A 250 26.50 -10.80 -1.12
C PHE A 250 26.68 -9.73 -0.04
N ALA A 251 25.85 -8.69 -0.09
CA ALA A 251 25.81 -7.67 0.93
C ALA A 251 24.92 -8.16 2.09
N ASN A 252 25.53 -8.63 3.18
CA ASN A 252 24.77 -9.04 4.35
C ASN A 252 24.16 -7.81 5.04
N PHE A 253 22.82 -7.74 5.05
CA PHE A 253 22.11 -6.69 5.76
C PHE A 253 22.34 -6.74 7.27
N GLU A 254 22.59 -7.90 7.87
CA GLU A 254 22.81 -8.00 9.33
C GLU A 254 24.11 -7.32 9.78
N THR A 255 25.18 -7.45 8.99
CA THR A 255 26.49 -6.85 9.34
C THR A 255 26.57 -5.37 8.99
N THR A 256 25.99 -4.97 7.85
CA THR A 256 25.97 -3.58 7.40
C THR A 256 24.99 -2.73 8.20
N VAL A 257 23.86 -3.29 8.62
CA VAL A 257 22.91 -2.61 9.49
C VAL A 257 23.41 -2.57 10.93
N SER A 258 24.30 -3.45 11.38
CA SER A 258 24.86 -3.35 12.74
C SER A 258 25.68 -2.06 12.99
N GLY A 259 26.10 -1.35 11.93
CA GLY A 259 26.78 -0.04 12.03
C GLY A 259 25.84 1.17 12.15
N ASP A 260 24.58 1.04 11.71
CA ASP A 260 23.53 2.06 11.79
C ASP A 260 22.48 1.60 12.82
N GLN A 261 21.99 2.44 13.74
CA GLN A 261 21.05 2.03 14.80
C GLN A 261 19.64 1.68 14.28
N LEU A 262 19.49 0.64 13.46
CA LEU A 262 18.20 0.18 12.97
C LEU A 262 17.53 -0.72 14.00
N ASP A 263 16.23 -0.51 14.24
CA ASP A 263 15.50 -1.28 15.24
C ASP A 263 15.58 -2.79 14.95
N PRO A 264 15.88 -3.64 15.96
CA PRO A 264 15.96 -5.09 15.80
C PRO A 264 14.64 -5.71 15.32
N LYS A 265 13.51 -5.01 15.55
CA LYS A 265 12.19 -5.38 15.03
C LYS A 265 12.15 -5.34 13.50
N ILE A 266 12.78 -4.36 12.87
CA ILE A 266 12.85 -4.24 11.40
C ILE A 266 13.73 -5.35 10.83
N ILE A 267 14.82 -5.69 11.51
CA ILE A 267 15.70 -6.80 11.11
C ILE A 267 14.94 -8.12 11.11
N ASN A 268 14.19 -8.41 12.18
CA ASN A 268 13.35 -9.61 12.25
C ASN A 268 12.24 -9.59 11.19
N LEU A 269 11.63 -8.43 10.94
CA LEU A 269 10.64 -8.27 9.87
C LEU A 269 11.26 -8.56 8.49
N MET A 270 12.47 -8.08 8.21
CA MET A 270 13.17 -8.36 6.97
C MET A 270 13.40 -9.87 6.79
N LYS A 271 13.81 -10.58 7.84
CA LYS A 271 13.95 -12.05 7.82
C LYS A 271 12.62 -12.74 7.51
N SER A 272 11.54 -12.38 8.22
CA SER A 272 10.21 -12.95 7.97
C SER A 272 9.70 -12.68 6.55
N ILE A 273 9.97 -11.49 6.00
CA ILE A 273 9.65 -11.18 4.61
C ILE A 273 10.45 -12.07 3.66
N LEU A 274 11.77 -12.19 3.83
CA LEU A 274 12.60 -13.07 3.00
C LEU A 274 12.17 -14.54 3.08
N GLU A 275 11.81 -15.03 4.26
CA GLU A 275 11.26 -16.37 4.45
C GLU A 275 9.95 -16.55 3.67
N SER A 276 9.03 -15.58 3.73
CA SER A 276 7.74 -15.63 3.04
C SER A 276 7.81 -15.65 1.51
N VAL A 277 8.90 -15.15 0.90
CA VAL A 277 9.06 -15.06 -0.56
C VAL A 277 9.49 -16.41 -1.15
N ASN A 278 8.73 -17.49 -0.99
CA ASN A 278 9.06 -18.80 -1.57
C ASN A 278 8.69 -18.83 -3.07
N GLY A 279 9.61 -19.29 -3.92
CA GLY A 279 9.40 -19.33 -5.37
C GLY A 279 8.24 -20.24 -5.81
N GLU A 280 7.91 -21.25 -5.02
CA GLU A 280 6.83 -22.21 -5.30
C GLU A 280 5.45 -21.68 -4.88
N ASP A 281 5.38 -20.90 -3.79
CA ASP A 281 4.14 -20.41 -3.18
C ASP A 281 3.66 -19.05 -3.74
N ILE A 282 4.22 -18.59 -4.86
CA ILE A 282 3.85 -17.29 -5.45
C ILE A 282 2.42 -17.37 -6.02
N PRO A 283 1.51 -16.45 -5.63
CA PRO A 283 0.14 -16.42 -6.13
C PRO A 283 0.08 -16.33 -7.66
N SER A 284 -0.93 -16.96 -8.26
CA SER A 284 -1.06 -17.06 -9.72
C SER A 284 -1.15 -15.68 -10.39
N SER A 285 -1.88 -14.76 -9.77
CA SER A 285 -2.02 -13.36 -10.20
C SER A 285 -0.70 -12.59 -10.17
N PHE A 286 0.18 -12.95 -9.24
CA PHE A 286 1.49 -12.34 -9.11
C PHE A 286 2.40 -12.79 -10.26
N LYS A 287 2.30 -14.07 -10.65
CA LYS A 287 2.98 -14.60 -11.84
C LYS A 287 2.51 -13.87 -13.09
N LEU A 288 1.20 -13.68 -13.26
CA LEU A 288 0.60 -12.92 -14.38
C LEU A 288 1.20 -11.51 -14.54
N ARG A 289 1.55 -10.83 -13.44
CA ARG A 289 2.05 -9.45 -13.47
C ARG A 289 3.55 -9.34 -13.74
N TYR A 290 4.35 -10.25 -13.18
CA TYR A 290 5.81 -10.10 -13.13
C TYR A 290 6.57 -11.17 -13.91
N TYR A 291 5.86 -12.10 -14.55
CA TYR A 291 6.41 -13.07 -15.49
C TYR A 291 5.84 -12.75 -16.87
N ILE A 292 6.72 -12.52 -17.84
CA ILE A 292 6.35 -12.35 -19.24
C ILE A 292 6.92 -13.55 -19.99
N ASN A 293 6.06 -14.42 -20.51
CA ASN A 293 6.47 -15.66 -21.21
C ASN A 293 7.45 -16.50 -20.37
N ASP A 294 7.12 -16.72 -19.09
CA ASP A 294 7.96 -17.42 -18.09
C ASP A 294 9.31 -16.76 -17.75
N VAL A 295 9.62 -15.61 -18.36
CA VAL A 295 10.79 -14.81 -17.99
C VAL A 295 10.45 -13.90 -16.82
N GLN A 296 11.18 -14.06 -15.73
CA GLN A 296 11.06 -13.22 -14.53
C GLN A 296 11.50 -11.79 -14.82
N HIS A 297 10.74 -10.82 -14.29
CA HIS A 297 11.17 -9.43 -14.28
C HIS A 297 12.59 -9.30 -13.66
N PRO A 298 13.53 -8.52 -14.24
CA PRO A 298 14.92 -8.47 -13.79
C PRO A 298 15.07 -8.16 -12.29
N ILE A 299 14.25 -7.25 -11.77
CA ILE A 299 14.24 -6.89 -10.34
C ILE A 299 13.68 -8.02 -9.47
N LEU A 300 12.69 -8.77 -9.96
CA LEU A 300 12.19 -9.94 -9.22
C LEU A 300 13.28 -11.03 -9.17
N LYS A 301 13.99 -11.24 -10.29
CA LYS A 301 15.13 -12.16 -10.36
C LYS A 301 16.24 -11.76 -9.36
N SER A 302 16.60 -10.48 -9.27
CA SER A 302 17.61 -10.01 -8.31
C SER A 302 17.17 -10.19 -6.85
N LEU A 303 15.87 -10.02 -6.56
CA LEU A 303 15.32 -10.23 -5.23
C LEU A 303 15.34 -11.72 -4.85
N LEU A 304 14.97 -12.60 -5.78
CA LEU A 304 14.99 -14.05 -5.56
C LEU A 304 16.44 -14.58 -5.44
N SER A 305 17.37 -14.09 -6.26
CA SER A 305 18.79 -14.46 -6.13
C SER A 305 19.36 -14.03 -4.79
N TYR A 306 19.04 -12.82 -4.34
CA TYR A 306 19.45 -12.32 -3.03
C TYR A 306 18.90 -13.17 -1.88
N LYS A 307 17.62 -13.60 -1.97
CA LYS A 307 17.04 -14.56 -1.01
C LYS A 307 17.83 -15.86 -0.98
N SER A 308 18.18 -16.43 -2.13
CA SER A 308 18.95 -17.68 -2.20
C SER A 308 20.32 -17.53 -1.53
N SER A 309 21.05 -16.44 -1.83
CA SER A 309 22.33 -16.13 -1.18
C SER A 309 22.17 -15.94 0.34
N TRP A 310 21.07 -15.33 0.79
CA TRP A 310 20.79 -15.19 2.22
C TRP A 310 20.51 -16.55 2.90
N LYS A 311 19.78 -17.46 2.25
CA LYS A 311 19.56 -18.83 2.75
C LYS A 311 20.87 -19.61 2.86
N GLU A 312 21.77 -19.48 1.88
CA GLU A 312 23.10 -20.09 1.93
C GLU A 312 23.97 -19.50 3.05
N HIS A 313 23.88 -18.19 3.28
CA HIS A 313 24.57 -17.57 4.42
C HIS A 313 24.03 -18.10 5.76
N LEU A 314 22.71 -18.24 5.89
CA LEU A 314 22.08 -18.77 7.09
C LEU A 314 22.58 -20.19 7.37
N SER A 315 22.61 -21.08 6.36
CA SER A 315 23.13 -22.44 6.54
C SER A 315 24.60 -22.43 6.95
N ARG A 316 25.47 -21.64 6.30
CA ARG A 316 26.90 -21.51 6.67
C ARG A 316 27.11 -21.01 8.09
N SER A 317 26.30 -20.05 8.57
CA SER A 317 26.39 -19.54 9.94
C SER A 317 26.05 -20.59 10.99
N VAL A 318 25.04 -21.43 10.71
CA VAL A 318 24.66 -22.56 11.57
C VAL A 318 25.77 -23.62 11.59
N TYR A 319 26.37 -23.96 10.44
CA TYR A 319 27.50 -24.89 10.40
C TYR A 319 28.75 -24.35 11.11
N SER A 320 29.01 -23.04 11.04
CA SER A 320 30.10 -22.37 11.77
C SER A 320 29.91 -22.40 13.29
N THR A 321 28.67 -22.31 13.77
CA THR A 321 28.37 -22.38 15.21
C THR A 321 28.47 -23.82 15.72
N LEU A 322 28.11 -24.80 14.89
CA LEU A 322 28.23 -26.23 15.21
C LEU A 322 29.66 -26.78 15.14
N LEU A 323 30.58 -26.13 14.41
CA LEU A 323 32.00 -26.51 14.35
C LEU A 323 32.89 -25.77 15.36
N SER A 324 32.34 -24.92 16.23
CA SER A 324 33.10 -24.39 17.35
C SER A 324 33.44 -25.55 18.30
N PRO A 325 34.73 -25.85 18.58
CA PRO A 325 35.09 -26.93 19.48
C PRO A 325 34.50 -26.64 20.86
N LEU A 326 33.82 -27.64 21.43
CA LEU A 326 33.47 -27.68 22.85
C LEU A 326 34.77 -27.57 23.67
N VAL A 327 35.14 -26.36 24.07
CA VAL A 327 36.14 -26.13 25.11
C VAL A 327 35.41 -26.34 26.44
N PRO A 328 35.79 -27.33 27.25
CA PRO A 328 35.20 -27.49 28.57
C PRO A 328 35.70 -26.36 29.48
N ASP A 329 34.78 -25.48 29.90
CA ASP A 329 35.04 -24.44 30.90
C ASP A 329 35.39 -25.09 32.24
N TYR A 330 36.62 -24.87 32.70
CA TYR A 330 37.08 -25.20 34.04
C TYR A 330 37.02 -23.93 34.91
N ASN A 331 36.03 -23.87 35.80
CA ASN A 331 36.07 -23.26 37.14
C ASN A 331 36.42 -21.75 37.30
N GLN A 332 35.44 -20.91 37.68
CA GLN A 332 35.20 -20.53 39.10
C GLN A 332 34.17 -19.38 39.31
N LYS A 333 33.26 -19.65 40.27
CA LYS A 333 32.71 -18.78 41.34
C LYS A 333 31.64 -17.72 41.05
N ASP A 334 30.41 -18.12 41.40
CA ASP A 334 29.58 -17.61 42.50
C ASP A 334 29.20 -16.12 42.64
N LEU A 335 27.86 -15.96 42.72
CA LEU A 335 27.05 -14.97 43.43
C LEU A 335 26.98 -13.51 42.92
N SER A 336 25.87 -13.18 42.25
CA SER A 336 24.70 -12.53 42.89
C SER A 336 23.70 -11.96 41.86
N SER A 337 22.42 -12.06 42.18
CA SER A 337 21.30 -11.30 41.58
C SER A 337 20.38 -10.88 42.73
N PRO A 338 19.32 -10.06 42.57
CA PRO A 338 18.98 -9.07 41.52
C PRO A 338 18.57 -7.70 42.14
N LYS A 339 18.46 -6.62 41.34
CA LYS A 339 17.52 -5.51 41.65
C LYS A 339 16.84 -4.98 40.39
N ALA A 340 15.52 -4.85 40.49
CA ALA A 340 14.60 -4.30 39.50
C ALA A 340 14.53 -2.77 39.57
N GLN A 341 14.28 -2.12 38.43
CA GLN A 341 13.61 -0.81 38.25
C GLN A 341 13.41 -0.62 36.73
N GLN A 342 12.22 -0.84 36.19
CA GLN A 342 11.18 0.16 35.88
C GLN A 342 11.60 1.29 34.92
N THR A 343 10.96 1.25 33.73
CA THR A 343 10.53 2.37 32.86
C THR A 343 11.56 3.42 32.46
N GLU A 344 12.00 3.41 31.20
CA GLU A 344 12.33 4.65 30.48
C GLU A 344 11.90 4.61 29.01
N SER A 345 11.46 5.80 28.60
CA SER A 345 10.79 6.20 27.36
C SER A 345 11.73 6.27 26.16
N ILE A 346 11.13 6.11 24.97
CA ILE A 346 11.75 6.20 23.65
C ILE A 346 12.46 7.55 23.47
N ARG A 347 13.79 7.50 23.30
CA ARG A 347 14.66 8.67 23.08
C ARG A 347 15.48 8.47 21.79
N TRP A 348 14.84 8.53 20.63
CA TRP A 348 15.54 8.69 19.35
C TRP A 348 14.94 9.87 18.58
N MET A 349 15.57 11.03 18.74
CA MET A 349 15.60 12.19 17.84
C MET A 349 16.14 13.37 18.67
N GLN A 350 17.42 13.66 18.52
CA GLN A 350 17.95 14.98 18.86
C GLN A 350 18.30 15.69 17.57
N ILE A 351 17.46 16.65 17.19
CA ILE A 351 17.72 17.66 16.18
C ILE A 351 17.94 18.97 16.95
N PRO A 352 18.94 19.80 16.59
CA PRO A 352 19.25 21.02 17.35
C PRO A 352 18.06 22.01 17.33
N PRO A 353 17.85 22.78 18.41
CA PRO A 353 16.74 23.73 18.48
C PRO A 353 16.95 24.92 17.54
N THR A 354 15.95 25.25 16.72
CA THR A 354 15.85 26.54 16.03
C THR A 354 15.44 27.65 17.01
N PRO A 355 15.97 28.88 16.86
CA PRO A 355 15.77 29.97 17.82
C PRO A 355 14.33 30.53 17.78
N THR A 356 13.73 30.68 18.96
CA THR A 356 12.39 31.24 19.16
C THR A 356 12.45 32.76 19.14
N THR A 357 11.84 33.40 18.13
CA THR A 357 11.48 34.83 18.20
C THR A 357 10.11 34.98 18.86
N THR A 358 10.08 35.74 19.94
CA THR A 358 8.89 36.10 20.71
C THR A 358 7.92 36.98 19.93
N PRO A 359 6.61 36.68 19.90
CA PRO A 359 5.59 37.66 19.59
C PRO A 359 5.06 38.29 20.89
N SER A 360 5.29 39.59 21.06
CA SER A 360 4.63 40.42 22.06
C SER A 360 3.15 40.58 21.74
N THR A 361 2.27 40.14 22.64
CA THR A 361 0.82 40.38 22.61
C THR A 361 0.50 41.79 23.13
N PRO A 362 -0.37 42.57 22.47
CA PRO A 362 -1.06 43.67 23.10
C PRO A 362 -2.37 43.19 23.75
N THR A 363 -2.68 43.79 24.89
CA THR A 363 -3.87 43.61 25.72
C THR A 363 -5.14 44.10 25.02
N LEU A 364 -6.25 43.35 25.13
CA LEU A 364 -7.59 43.85 24.82
C LEU A 364 -8.52 43.75 26.04
N SER A 365 -9.12 44.89 26.35
CA SER A 365 -10.07 45.16 27.42
C SER A 365 -11.48 44.60 27.14
N LYS A 366 -12.17 44.26 28.23
CA LYS A 366 -13.56 43.81 28.31
C LYS A 366 -14.58 44.80 27.71
N SER A 367 -15.54 44.26 26.95
CA SER A 367 -16.99 44.51 27.01
C SER A 367 -17.63 43.46 26.08
N GLY A 368 -18.67 42.69 26.36
CA GLY A 368 -19.85 42.88 27.19
C GLY A 368 -21.06 42.78 26.27
N ARG A 369 -21.71 41.61 26.15
CA ARG A 369 -23.16 41.46 25.86
C ARG A 369 -23.66 40.01 25.88
N ARG A 370 -24.96 39.92 26.17
CA ARG A 370 -25.77 38.85 26.75
C ARG A 370 -26.33 37.83 25.74
N LEU A 371 -26.54 36.61 26.28
CA LEU A 371 -27.71 35.71 26.20
C LEU A 371 -28.42 35.45 24.85
N LEU A 372 -28.62 34.16 24.50
CA LEU A 372 -29.90 33.44 24.68
C LEU A 372 -29.82 31.99 24.16
N SER A 373 -30.36 31.10 24.98
CA SER A 373 -30.65 29.69 24.78
C SER A 373 -31.75 29.43 23.74
N THR A 374 -31.73 28.28 23.07
CA THR A 374 -32.92 27.41 22.94
C THR A 374 -32.53 25.96 22.67
N SER A 375 -33.28 25.07 23.32
CA SER A 375 -33.24 23.60 23.30
C SER A 375 -34.35 23.04 22.39
N SER A 376 -34.15 21.86 21.81
CA SER A 376 -35.27 20.95 21.50
C SER A 376 -34.85 19.47 21.40
N HIS A 377 -35.54 18.63 22.17
CA HIS A 377 -35.54 17.17 22.16
C HIS A 377 -36.23 16.56 20.91
N HIS A 378 -35.86 15.33 20.52
CA HIS A 378 -36.84 14.24 20.30
C HIS A 378 -36.20 12.83 20.28
N GLN A 379 -37.05 11.85 20.57
CA GLN A 379 -36.79 10.47 21.04
C GLN A 379 -36.96 9.39 19.95
N THR A 380 -36.22 8.28 20.13
CA THR A 380 -36.55 6.83 20.00
C THR A 380 -37.22 6.21 18.77
N GLY A 381 -36.73 5.01 18.39
CA GLY A 381 -37.52 3.94 17.75
C GLY A 381 -36.68 2.82 17.14
N GLY A 382 -36.64 1.65 17.78
CA GLY A 382 -35.97 0.44 17.24
C GLY A 382 -36.95 -0.59 16.68
N PHE A 383 -36.50 -1.46 15.78
CA PHE A 383 -37.15 -2.73 15.45
C PHE A 383 -36.14 -3.80 14.95
N ARG A 384 -36.21 -4.98 15.57
CA ARG A 384 -35.54 -6.26 15.24
C ARG A 384 -36.34 -7.02 14.19
N ARG A 385 -35.69 -7.83 13.34
CA ARG A 385 -36.20 -9.14 12.86
C ARG A 385 -35.09 -10.05 12.33
N HIS A 386 -35.17 -11.33 12.70
CA HIS A 386 -34.37 -12.48 12.25
C HIS A 386 -34.74 -12.93 10.82
N PHE A 387 -33.84 -13.63 10.11
CA PHE A 387 -34.18 -14.86 9.35
C PHE A 387 -32.95 -15.72 8.97
N LYS A 388 -33.25 -16.98 8.66
CA LYS A 388 -32.50 -18.24 8.68
C LYS A 388 -31.28 -18.38 7.74
N ARG A 389 -30.39 -19.31 8.13
CA ARG A 389 -29.27 -19.88 7.39
C ARG A 389 -29.76 -20.90 6.36
N ASP A 390 -29.15 -20.92 5.18
CA ASP A 390 -28.95 -22.11 4.36
C ASP A 390 -27.53 -22.06 3.80
N SER A 391 -26.82 -23.19 3.95
CA SER A 391 -25.43 -23.41 3.61
C SER A 391 -25.32 -24.12 2.27
N SER A 392 -24.64 -23.51 1.30
CA SER A 392 -24.21 -24.18 0.07
C SER A 392 -22.72 -23.91 -0.15
N THR A 393 -21.94 -24.98 -0.11
CA THR A 393 -20.52 -25.09 -0.46
C THR A 393 -20.27 -24.52 -1.86
N MET A 394 -19.26 -23.65 -1.98
CA MET A 394 -18.87 -23.00 -3.22
C MET A 394 -17.68 -23.77 -3.82
N GLU A 395 -17.95 -24.60 -4.84
CA GLU A 395 -16.92 -25.05 -5.77
C GLU A 395 -16.61 -23.88 -6.71
N ILE A 396 -15.34 -23.49 -6.78
CA ILE A 396 -14.85 -22.43 -7.66
C ILE A 396 -14.20 -23.14 -8.85
N ASP A 397 -14.96 -23.27 -9.93
CA ASP A 397 -14.44 -23.78 -11.20
C ASP A 397 -13.48 -22.75 -11.82
N PHE A 398 -12.22 -23.19 -11.96
CA PHE A 398 -11.22 -22.51 -12.77
C PHE A 398 -11.55 -22.75 -14.25
N PHE A 399 -11.87 -21.68 -14.99
CA PHE A 399 -12.06 -21.80 -16.44
C PHE A 399 -11.09 -20.96 -17.27
N GLU A 400 -10.83 -21.58 -18.41
CA GLU A 400 -9.76 -21.45 -19.39
C GLU A 400 -9.73 -20.11 -20.13
N GLN A 401 -8.56 -19.85 -20.70
CA GLN A 401 -8.26 -18.69 -21.54
C GLN A 401 -9.00 -18.78 -22.88
N GLU A 402 -9.95 -17.88 -23.12
CA GLU A 402 -10.47 -17.59 -24.47
C GLU A 402 -9.63 -16.46 -25.12
N PRO A 403 -9.27 -16.59 -26.41
CA PRO A 403 -8.32 -15.70 -27.07
C PRO A 403 -8.92 -14.35 -27.49
N ILE A 404 -8.04 -13.35 -27.52
CA ILE A 404 -8.31 -11.94 -27.79
C ILE A 404 -8.78 -11.73 -29.25
N GLN A 405 -10.01 -11.25 -29.45
CA GLN A 405 -10.43 -10.70 -30.74
C GLN A 405 -9.81 -9.30 -30.94
N HIS A 406 -9.01 -9.17 -31.99
CA HIS A 406 -8.42 -7.91 -32.46
C HIS A 406 -9.51 -6.91 -32.88
N VAL A 407 -9.68 -5.83 -32.12
CA VAL A 407 -10.42 -4.65 -32.58
C VAL A 407 -9.47 -3.67 -33.28
N LYS A 408 -9.83 -3.35 -34.52
CA LYS A 408 -9.08 -2.54 -35.50
C LYS A 408 -8.76 -1.14 -34.97
N ARG A 409 -7.53 -0.69 -35.25
CA ARG A 409 -7.04 0.69 -35.06
C ARG A 409 -7.93 1.68 -35.82
N GLY A 410 -8.60 2.57 -35.10
CA GLY A 410 -9.24 3.77 -35.66
C GLY A 410 -8.16 4.82 -35.96
N LYS A 411 -8.13 5.29 -37.21
CA LYS A 411 -7.24 6.34 -37.71
C LYS A 411 -7.48 7.65 -36.96
N VAL A 412 -6.39 8.30 -36.53
CA VAL A 412 -6.39 9.69 -36.09
C VAL A 412 -6.63 10.53 -37.34
N GLY A 413 -7.77 11.21 -37.39
CA GLY A 413 -8.03 12.26 -38.38
C GLY A 413 -7.25 13.51 -37.98
N GLU A 414 -6.43 13.99 -38.90
CA GLU A 414 -5.84 15.33 -38.87
C GLU A 414 -6.96 16.37 -38.92
N CYS A 415 -6.85 17.42 -38.11
CA CYS A 415 -7.62 18.65 -38.18
C CYS A 415 -6.68 19.82 -37.96
#